data_AF-A0A927HPX2-F1
#
_entry.id   AF-A0A927HPX2-F1
#
_cell.length_a   1.000
_cell.length_b   1.000
_cell.length_c   1.000
_cell.angle_alpha   90.00
_cell.angle_beta   90.00
_cell.angle_gamma   90.00
#
_symmetry.space_group_name_H-M   'P 1'
#
loop_
_entity.id
_entity.type
_entity.pdbx_description
1 polymer ?
#
loop_
_entity_poly.entity_id
_entity_poly.type
_entity_poly.pdbx_seq_one_letter_code
_entity_poly.pdbx_strand_id
1 'polypeptide(L)' 'MQWRQVTPEGIFIQQGKNNVSQIKQWTDRLKQAFELAKTFSNSGNPGAFVLMGSHGSGFSKEDSATDGRRQGIRLL' A
#
# COMPACT_ATOMS: atom_id res chain seq x y z
N MET A 1 0.70 5.19 -1.28
CA MET A 1 -0.45 4.97 -0.37
C MET A 1 -0.02 5.27 1.05
N GLN A 2 -0.83 5.99 1.82
CA GLN A 2 -0.51 6.42 3.19
C GLN A 2 -1.51 5.89 4.20
N TRP A 3 -1.12 5.85 5.48
CA TRP A 3 -1.96 5.33 6.56
C TRP A 3 -3.27 6.11 6.73
N ARG A 4 -3.33 7.41 6.40
CA ARG A 4 -4.59 8.18 6.39
C ARG A 4 -5.67 7.64 5.42
N GLN A 5 -5.29 6.81 4.46
CA GLN A 5 -6.22 6.19 3.51
C GLN A 5 -6.80 4.87 4.04
N VAL A 6 -6.34 4.41 5.20
CA VAL A 6 -6.78 3.17 5.84
C VAL A 6 -7.89 3.50 6.82
N THR A 7 -9.09 2.95 6.60
CA THR A 7 -10.26 3.16 7.45
C THR A 7 -10.75 1.83 8.05
N PRO A 8 -11.61 1.86 9.07
CA PRO A 8 -12.19 0.63 9.63
C PRO A 8 -12.95 -0.22 8.60
N GLU A 9 -13.59 0.42 7.61
CA GLU A 9 -14.42 -0.21 6.58
C GLU A 9 -13.59 -0.76 5.41
N GLY A 10 -12.40 -0.21 5.18
CA GLY A 10 -11.55 -0.61 4.07
C GLY A 10 -10.43 0.37 3.77
N ILE A 11 -9.94 0.32 2.54
CA ILE A 11 -8.90 1.20 2.03
C ILE A 11 -9.50 2.18 1.04
N PHE A 12 -9.37 3.48 1.31
CA PHE A 12 -9.74 4.53 0.38
C PHE A 12 -8.69 4.70 -0.72
N ILE A 13 -9.08 4.45 -1.96
CA ILE A 13 -8.20 4.53 -3.12
C ILE A 13 -8.75 5.61 -4.06
N GLN A 14 -7.94 6.65 -4.29
CA GLN A 14 -8.18 7.64 -5.33
C GLN A 14 -7.18 7.41 -6.47
N GLN A 15 -7.68 6.99 -7.63
CA GLN A 15 -6.83 6.76 -8.80
C GLN A 15 -6.72 8.03 -9.63
N GLY A 16 -5.52 8.63 -9.70
CA GLY A 16 -5.30 9.85 -10.49
C GLY A 16 -5.53 9.68 -11.99
N LYS A 17 -5.45 8.45 -12.53
CA LYS A 17 -5.68 8.19 -13.96
C LYS A 17 -7.16 8.33 -14.36
N ASN A 18 -8.07 7.89 -13.50
CA ASN A 18 -9.49 7.81 -13.84
C ASN A 18 -10.36 8.76 -12.98
N ASN A 19 -9.77 9.48 -12.03
CA ASN A 19 -10.47 10.28 -11.01
C ASN A 19 -11.57 9.52 -10.26
N VAL A 20 -11.46 8.19 -10.20
CA VAL A 20 -12.39 7.35 -9.45
C VAL A 20 -11.88 7.20 -8.03
N SER A 21 -12.75 7.56 -7.09
CA SER A 21 -12.59 7.28 -5.66
C SER A 21 -13.39 6.03 -5.31
N GLN A 22 -12.75 5.07 -4.66
CA GLN A 22 -13.38 3.82 -4.26
C GLN A 22 -12.88 3.38 -2.88
N ILE A 23 -13.73 2.68 -2.13
CA ILE A 23 -13.33 1.97 -0.92
C ILE A 23 -13.15 0.50 -1.27
N LYS A 24 -11.92 0.00 -1.14
CA LYS A 24 -11.65 -1.43 -1.21
C LYS A 24 -11.91 -2.04 0.16
N GLN A 25 -13.01 -2.78 0.29
CA GLN A 25 -13.33 -3.46 1.55
C GLN A 25 -12.25 -4.47 1.94
N TRP A 26 -12.15 -4.69 3.25
CA TRP A 26 -11.20 -5.65 3.80
C TRP A 26 -11.55 -7.08 3.42
N THR A 27 -10.54 -7.80 2.94
CA THR A 27 -10.54 -9.27 2.88
C THR A 27 -9.53 -9.80 3.90
N ASP A 28 -9.64 -11.07 4.30
CA ASP A 28 -8.72 -11.63 5.30
C ASP A 28 -7.26 -11.57 4.86
N ARG A 29 -6.99 -11.90 3.59
CA ARG A 29 -5.65 -11.75 2.99
C ARG A 29 -5.16 -10.30 3.06
N LEU A 30 -6.03 -9.33 2.80
CA LEU A 30 -5.66 -7.91 2.81
C LEU A 30 -5.38 -7.42 4.23
N LYS A 31 -6.19 -7.83 5.21
CA LYS A 31 -5.94 -7.53 6.63
C LYS A 31 -4.58 -8.07 7.07
N GLN A 32 -4.28 -9.34 6.76
CA GLN A 32 -3.00 -9.97 7.10
C GLN A 32 -1.80 -9.20 6.51
N ALA A 33 -1.89 -8.80 5.23
CA ALA A 33 -0.84 -7.99 4.61
C ALA A 33 -0.65 -6.64 5.31
N PHE A 34 -1.72 -6.02 5.81
CA PHE A 34 -1.65 -4.76 6.54
C PHE A 34 -1.11 -4.92 7.96
N GLU A 35 -1.42 -6.02 8.65
CA GLU A 35 -0.78 -6.31 9.95
C GLU A 35 0.74 -6.46 9.80
N LEU A 36 1.20 -7.13 8.73
CA LEU A 36 2.63 -7.15 8.40
C LEU A 36 3.16 -5.74 8.07
N ALA A 37 2.44 -4.94 7.29
CA ALA A 37 2.89 -3.58 6.96
C ALA A 37 3.06 -2.68 8.21
N LYS A 38 2.26 -2.89 9.27
CA LYS A 38 2.42 -2.18 10.56
C LYS A 38 3.71 -2.53 11.28
N THR A 39 4.28 -3.71 11.07
CA THR A 39 5.57 -4.06 11.71
C THR A 39 6.75 -3.36 11.03
N PHE A 40 6.62 -3.02 9.75
CA PHE A 40 7.68 -2.37 8.98
C PHE A 40 7.54 -0.85 8.91
N SER A 41 6.33 -0.29 9.04
CA SER A 41 6.06 1.14 8.87
C SER A 41 5.37 1.76 10.08
N ASN A 42 5.47 3.09 10.22
CA ASN A 42 4.85 3.82 11.33
C ASN A 42 3.36 4.07 11.09
N SER A 43 2.50 3.12 11.50
CA SER A 43 1.05 3.24 11.38
C SER A 43 0.44 4.33 12.27
N GLY A 44 1.16 4.83 13.27
CA GLY A 44 0.74 5.94 14.12
C GLY A 44 0.87 7.32 13.46
N ASN A 45 1.61 7.41 12.36
CA ASN A 45 1.73 8.64 11.58
C ASN A 45 0.85 8.56 10.31
N PRO A 46 -0.27 9.30 10.22
CA PRO A 46 -1.18 9.26 9.07
C PRO A 46 -0.53 9.63 7.73
N GLY A 47 0.56 10.41 7.77
CA GLY A 47 1.33 10.82 6.59
C GLY A 47 2.38 9.80 6.15
N ALA A 48 2.69 8.81 6.99
CA ALA A 48 3.64 7.76 6.64
C ALA A 48 3.06 6.83 5.57
N PHE A 49 3.96 6.27 4.75
CA PHE A 49 3.61 5.30 3.74
C PHE A 49 3.39 3.93 4.37
N VAL A 50 2.39 3.21 3.88
CA VAL A 50 2.09 1.83 4.32
C VAL A 50 3.22 0.88 3.92
N LEU A 51 3.81 1.10 2.75
CA LEU A 51 4.99 0.38 2.28
C LEU A 51 6.12 1.41 2.12
N MET A 52 7.20 1.20 2.86
CA MET A 52 8.39 2.03 2.78
C MET A 52 9.40 1.37 1.85
N GLY A 53 9.96 2.16 0.93
CA GLY A 53 11.14 1.77 0.17
C GLY A 53 12.40 1.77 1.04
N SER A 54 13.49 1.25 0.48
CA SER A 54 14.78 1.13 1.16
C SER A 54 15.36 2.44 1.68
N HIS A 55 14.95 3.58 1.14
CA HIS A 55 15.41 4.92 1.53
C HIS A 55 14.42 5.67 2.44
N GLY A 56 13.43 4.98 3.03
CA GLY A 56 12.43 5.61 3.90
C GLY A 56 11.38 6.48 3.16
N SER A 57 11.50 6.59 1.84
CA SER A 57 10.47 7.16 0.97
C SER A 57 9.42 6.10 0.60
N GLY A 58 8.21 6.52 0.26
CA GLY A 58 7.23 5.61 -0.34
C GLY A 58 7.73 5.11 -1.70
N PHE A 59 7.35 3.88 -2.07
CA PHE A 59 7.68 3.35 -3.39
C PHE A 59 7.14 4.24 -4.50
N SER A 60 8.03 4.66 -5.41
CA SER A 60 7.63 5.30 -6.66
C SER A 60 7.13 4.23 -7.64
N LYS A 61 6.45 4.68 -8.69
CA LYS A 61 5.94 3.79 -9.75
C LYS A 61 7.07 2.97 -10.40
N GLU A 62 8.25 3.57 -10.53
CA GLU A 62 9.46 2.94 -11.10
C GLU A 62 10.10 1.93 -10.14
N ASP A 63 10.15 2.26 -8.84
CA ASP A 63 10.69 1.36 -7.80
C ASP A 63 9.86 0.08 -7.71
N SER A 64 8.53 0.23 -7.69
CA SER A 64 7.58 -0.90 -7.66
C SER A 64 7.73 -1.80 -8.90
N ALA A 65 7.91 -1.20 -10.08
CA ALA A 65 8.05 -1.95 -11.32
C ALA A 65 9.40 -2.68 -11.44
N THR A 66 10.45 -2.10 -10.86
CA THR A 66 11.80 -2.67 -10.87
C THR A 66 11.92 -3.82 -9.87
N ASP A 67 11.34 -3.67 -8.67
CA ASP A 67 11.32 -4.74 -7.66
C ASP A 67 10.45 -5.93 -8.11
N GLY A 68 9.28 -5.66 -8.69
CA GLY A 68 8.41 -6.71 -9.26
C GLY A 68 9.01 -7.47 -10.46
N ARG A 69 10.05 -6.94 -11.12
CA ARG A 69 10.81 -7.66 -12.14
C ARG A 69 11.97 -8.47 -11.56
N ARG A 70 12.51 -8.06 -10.40
CA ARG A 70 13.58 -8.77 -9.69
C ARG A 70 13.05 -9.95 -8.88
N GLN A 71 11.85 -9.81 -8.30
CA GLN A 71 11.14 -10.90 -7.67
C GLN A 71 10.09 -11.41 -8.65
N GLY A 72 10.34 -12.55 -9.30
CA GLY A 72 9.45 -13.17 -10.28
C GLY A 72 8.11 -13.62 -9.70
N ILE A 73 7.28 -12.70 -9.22
CA ILE A 73 5.91 -12.93 -8.77
C ILE A 73 5.01 -12.74 -9.99
N ARG A 74 4.95 -13.79 -10.81
CA ARG A 74 3.87 -13.99 -11.77
C ARG A 74 2.63 -14.38 -10.95
N LEU A 75 1.78 -13.40 -10.63
CA LEU A 75 0.41 -13.67 -10.20
C LEU A 75 -0.31 -14.35 -11.38
N LEU A 76 -0.34 -15.68 -11.36
CA LEU A 76 -1.31 -16.49 -12.08
C LEU A 76 -2.70 -16.25 -11.50
#